data_AF-A0A183T7M1-F1
#
_entry.id   AF-A0A183T7M1-F1
#
_cell.length_a   1.000
_cell.length_b   1.000
_cell.length_c   1.000
_cell.angle_alpha   90.00
_cell.angle_beta   90.00
_cell.angle_gamma   90.00
#
_symmetry.space_group_name_H-M   'P 1'
#
loop_
_entity.id
_entity.type
_entity.pdbx_description
1 polymer ?
#
loop_
_entity_poly.entity_id
_entity_poly.type
_entity_poly.pdbx_seq_one_letter_code
_entity_poly.pdbx_strand_id
1 'polypeptide(L)'
;MALPWLSASVFSVKSLRPGIFPGFSYPGMRYFQGFDWIGLCRRTLVAPILPKVSGPTDVSNFDKYPDQFDLPPDENSGWDIDF
;
A
#
# COMPACT_ATOMS: atom_id res chain seq x y z
N MET A 1 6.79 -4.60 42.27
CA MET A 1 6.00 -5.02 41.09
C MET A 1 5.69 -3.78 40.29
N ALA A 2 6.39 -3.57 39.17
CA ALA A 2 6.15 -2.42 38.31
C ALA A 2 6.58 -2.81 36.90
N LEU A 3 5.66 -2.73 35.94
CA LEU A 3 5.98 -2.44 34.55
C LEU A 3 4.87 -1.56 33.97
N PRO A 4 5.07 -0.23 33.91
CA PRO A 4 4.27 0.67 33.11
C PRO A 4 5.07 1.02 31.85
N TRP A 5 4.71 0.43 30.71
CA TRP A 5 5.25 0.84 29.40
C TRP A 5 4.14 0.77 28.35
N LEU A 6 3.13 1.63 28.49
CA LEU A 6 2.45 2.21 27.34
C LEU A 6 3.10 3.58 27.13
N SER A 7 4.06 3.66 26.23
CA SER A 7 4.46 4.94 25.64
C SER A 7 4.96 4.71 24.21
N ALA A 8 4.08 5.12 23.30
CA ALA A 8 4.28 5.72 22.00
C ALA A 8 5.51 5.35 21.14
N SER A 9 5.18 5.14 19.86
CA SER A 9 6.03 5.36 18.68
C SER A 9 7.06 4.29 18.35
N VAL A 10 6.62 3.25 17.61
CA VAL A 10 7.46 2.68 16.54
C VAL A 10 6.59 2.19 15.37
N PHE A 11 5.90 3.10 14.68
CA PHE A 11 5.70 2.94 13.24
C PHE A 11 5.92 4.29 12.56
N SER A 12 7.09 4.86 12.80
CA SER A 12 7.60 5.90 11.93
C SER A 12 8.14 5.22 10.67
N VAL A 13 7.50 5.46 9.54
CA VAL A 13 7.90 4.98 8.20
C VAL A 13 9.37 5.36 7.85
N LYS A 14 9.99 6.24 8.63
CA LYS A 14 11.41 6.62 8.51
C LYS A 14 12.41 5.59 9.04
N SER A 15 11.98 4.49 9.66
CA SER A 15 12.92 3.47 10.20
C SER A 15 13.21 2.29 9.27
N LEU A 16 12.67 2.27 8.06
CA LEU A 16 13.02 1.25 7.07
C LEU A 16 14.43 1.48 6.54
N ARG A 17 15.43 1.04 7.32
CA ARG A 17 16.80 0.92 6.84
C ARG A 17 16.87 -0.24 5.85
N PRO A 18 17.46 -0.07 4.66
CA PRO A 18 17.69 -1.20 3.77
C PRO A 18 18.67 -2.17 4.46
N GLY A 19 18.18 -3.36 4.82
CA GLY A 19 19.01 -4.45 5.35
C GLY A 19 18.65 -5.02 6.72
N ILE A 20 17.65 -4.48 7.43
CA ILE A 20 17.13 -5.11 8.65
C ILE A 20 15.62 -5.27 8.52
N PHE A 21 15.18 -6.41 8.00
CA PHE A 21 13.88 -6.97 8.38
C PHE A 21 14.15 -7.80 9.64
N PRO A 22 13.86 -7.28 10.84
CA PRO A 22 14.14 -8.03 12.05
C PRO A 22 13.20 -9.23 12.10
N GLY A 23 13.76 -10.44 11.98
CA GLY A 23 13.10 -11.68 12.39
C GLY A 23 11.94 -12.15 11.52
N PHE A 24 12.23 -12.73 10.36
CA PHE A 24 11.31 -13.63 9.63
C PHE A 24 11.15 -14.98 10.36
N SER A 25 10.77 -14.96 11.64
CA SER A 25 10.28 -16.15 12.35
C SER A 25 9.02 -15.83 13.13
N TYR A 26 8.05 -15.20 12.47
CA TYR A 26 6.65 -15.39 12.83
C TYR A 26 6.11 -16.56 12.00
N PRO A 27 5.45 -17.56 12.61
CA PRO A 27 5.02 -18.79 11.93
C PRO A 27 4.01 -18.60 10.77
N GLY A 28 3.53 -17.37 10.55
CA GLY A 28 2.71 -16.99 9.40
C GLY A 28 3.47 -16.58 8.13
N MET A 29 4.81 -16.47 8.16
CA MET A 29 5.60 -15.92 7.03
C MET A 29 6.05 -16.95 5.99
N ARG A 30 5.67 -18.23 6.13
CA ARG A 30 6.05 -19.30 5.17
C ARG A 30 5.58 -19.02 3.74
N TYR A 31 4.46 -18.34 3.58
CA TYR A 31 3.92 -17.97 2.27
C TYR A 31 4.88 -17.09 1.45
N PHE A 32 5.73 -16.30 2.13
CA PHE A 32 6.69 -15.40 1.50
C PHE A 32 8.15 -15.86 1.66
N GLN A 33 8.36 -17.13 2.04
CA GLN A 33 9.70 -17.68 2.10
C GLN A 33 10.32 -17.66 0.70
N GLY A 34 11.47 -16.99 0.57
CA GLY A 34 12.16 -16.83 -0.71
C GLY A 34 11.65 -15.68 -1.58
N PHE A 35 10.69 -14.88 -1.12
CA PHE A 35 10.25 -13.69 -1.84
C PHE A 35 11.30 -12.57 -1.74
N ASP A 36 11.67 -11.98 -2.88
CA ASP A 36 12.66 -10.89 -2.94
C ASP A 36 12.03 -9.53 -2.60
N TRP A 37 11.98 -9.23 -1.30
CA TRP A 37 11.50 -7.95 -0.78
C TRP A 37 12.37 -6.77 -1.20
N ILE A 38 13.68 -6.96 -1.36
CA ILE A 38 14.60 -5.90 -1.78
C ILE A 38 14.33 -5.54 -3.23
N GLY A 39 14.15 -6.54 -4.10
CA GLY A 39 13.79 -6.35 -5.49
C GLY A 39 12.43 -5.68 -5.66
N LEU A 40 11.45 -5.99 -4.81
CA LEU A 40 10.18 -5.29 -4.79
C LEU A 40 10.36 -3.79 -4.44
N CYS A 41 11.07 -3.48 -3.34
CA CYS A 41 11.33 -2.09 -2.95
C CYS A 41 12.10 -1.30 -4.01
N ARG A 42 13.04 -1.96 -4.71
CA ARG A 42 13.85 -1.36 -5.77
C ARG A 42 13.16 -1.35 -7.14
N ARG A 43 11.97 -1.91 -7.27
CA ARG A 43 11.24 -2.07 -8.54
C ARG A 43 12.03 -2.86 -9.59
N THR A 44 12.85 -3.82 -9.16
CA THR A 44 13.61 -4.72 -10.04
C THR A 44 12.95 -6.09 -10.19
N LEU A 45 12.00 -6.43 -9.32
CA LEU A 45 11.21 -7.64 -9.44
C LEU A 45 10.20 -7.51 -10.58
N VAL A 46 10.18 -8.48 -11.50
CA VAL A 46 9.20 -8.52 -12.59
C VAL A 46 7.83 -8.91 -12.02
N ALA A 47 6.82 -8.09 -12.29
CA ALA A 47 5.45 -8.40 -11.88
C ALA A 47 4.95 -9.66 -12.62
N PRO A 48 4.19 -10.55 -11.94
CA PRO A 48 3.71 -11.79 -12.56
C PRO A 48 2.72 -11.55 -13.70
N ILE A 49 1.99 -10.42 -13.66
CA ILE A 49 1.09 -9.98 -14.71
C ILE A 49 1.52 -8.58 -15.14
N LEU A 50 1.84 -8.43 -16.43
CA LEU A 50 2.21 -7.17 -17.05
C LEU A 50 1.02 -6.67 -17.89
N PRO A 51 0.22 -5.72 -17.38
CA PRO A 51 -0.89 -5.15 -18.16
C PRO A 51 -0.35 -4.39 -19.36
N LYS A 52 -1.06 -4.47 -20.49
CA LYS A 52 -0.73 -3.68 -21.67
C LYS A 52 -1.32 -2.30 -21.51
N VAL A 53 -0.48 -1.27 -21.57
CA VAL A 53 -0.89 0.14 -21.50
C VAL A 53 -0.30 0.86 -22.69
N SER A 54 -1.17 1.34 -23.59
CA SER A 54 -0.80 2.03 -24.82
C SER A 54 -0.44 3.51 -24.61
N GLY A 55 -0.91 4.12 -23.52
CA GLY A 55 -0.60 5.50 -23.16
C GLY A 55 -1.33 6.00 -21.91
N PRO A 56 -1.16 7.28 -21.53
CA PRO A 56 -1.73 7.84 -20.30
C PRO A 56 -3.27 7.88 -20.25
N THR A 57 -3.94 7.82 -21.39
CA THR A 57 -5.40 7.84 -21.51
C THR A 57 -6.00 6.46 -21.80
N ASP A 58 -5.20 5.40 -21.70
CA ASP A 58 -5.64 4.04 -21.97
C ASP A 58 -6.47 3.48 -20.81
N VAL A 59 -7.77 3.31 -21.05
CA VAL A 59 -8.73 2.73 -20.10
C VAL A 59 -9.09 1.27 -20.43
N SER A 60 -8.34 0.60 -21.32
CA SER A 60 -8.66 -0.76 -21.79
C SER A 60 -8.57 -1.86 -20.74
N ASN A 61 -7.84 -1.62 -19.64
CA ASN A 61 -7.77 -2.55 -18.50
C ASN A 61 -8.87 -2.30 -17.44
N PHE A 62 -9.82 -1.40 -17.73
CA PHE A 62 -10.96 -1.09 -16.87
C PHE A 62 -12.28 -1.53 -17.53
N ASP A 63 -13.28 -1.80 -16.70
CA ASP A 63 -14.64 -2.03 -17.18
C ASP A 63 -15.26 -0.73 -17.71
N LYS A 64 -16.16 -0.88 -18.68
CA LYS A 64 -16.91 0.25 -19.24
C LYS A 64 -18.19 0.44 -18.44
N TYR A 65 -18.31 1.60 -17.81
CA TYR A 65 -19.52 2.04 -17.14
C TYR A 65 -20.23 3.11 -17.98
N PRO A 66 -21.56 3.20 -17.91
CA PRO A 66 -22.29 4.32 -18.52
C PRO A 66 -21.93 5.63 -17.80
N ASP A 67 -22.09 6.74 -18.50
CA ASP A 67 -21.93 8.06 -17.91
C ASP A 67 -22.94 8.28 -16.77
N GLN A 68 -22.45 8.75 -15.63
CA GLN A 68 -23.27 9.12 -14.48
C GLN A 68 -23.43 10.64 -14.46
N PHE A 69 -24.68 11.11 -14.42
CA PHE A 69 -25.03 12.54 -14.41
C PHE A 69 -25.71 12.97 -13.11
N ASP A 70 -25.71 12.12 -12.09
CA ASP A 70 -26.37 12.40 -10.82
C ASP A 70 -25.51 13.37 -9.99
N LEU A 71 -26.14 14.46 -9.55
CA LEU A 71 -25.52 15.41 -8.63
C LEU A 71 -25.67 14.89 -7.19
N PRO A 72 -24.58 14.71 -6.43
CA PRO A 72 -24.70 14.40 -5.02
C PRO A 72 -25.31 15.59 -4.25
N PRO A 73 -25.97 15.34 -3.10
CA PRO A 73 -26.41 16.42 -2.22
C PRO A 73 -25.22 17.18 -1.64
N ASP A 74 -25.47 18.41 -1.18
CA ASP A 74 -24.46 19.21 -0.50
C ASP A 74 -23.94 18.47 0.75
N GLU A 75 -22.61 18.42 0.85
CA GLU A 75 -21.88 17.84 1.97
C GLU A 75 -21.29 18.98 2.80
N ASN A 76 -21.68 19.07 4.07
CA ASN A 76 -21.29 20.17 4.96
C ASN A 76 -20.77 19.67 6.31
N SER A 77 -20.31 18.42 6.40
CA SER A 77 -19.82 17.89 7.67
C SER A 77 -18.41 18.37 8.01
N GLY A 78 -17.66 18.85 7.00
CA GLY A 78 -16.30 19.36 7.16
C GLY A 78 -15.24 18.26 7.27
N TRP A 79 -15.53 17.04 6.78
CA TRP A 79 -14.53 15.96 6.71
C TRP A 79 -13.39 16.27 5.71
N ASP A 80 -13.63 17.20 4.81
CA ASP A 80 -12.80 17.60 3.67
C ASP A 80 -12.20 19.01 3.82
N ILE A 81 -12.12 19.55 5.05
CA ILE A 81 -11.57 20.89 5.32
C ILE A 81 -10.14 21.07 4.78
N ASP A 82 -9.35 20.00 4.74
CA ASP A 82 -7.94 19.99 4.30
C ASP A 82 -7.69 19.13 3.04
N PHE A 83 -8.73 18.85 2.24
CA PHE A 83 -8.64 17.95 1.07
C PHE A 83 -7.87 18.54 -0.12
#